data_AF-K8Z8V4-F1
#
_entry.id   AF-K8Z8V4-F1
#
_cell.length_a   1.000
_cell.length_b   1.000
_cell.length_c   1.000
_cell.angle_alpha   90.00
_cell.angle_beta   90.00
_cell.angle_gamma   90.00
#
_symmetry.space_group_name_H-M   'P 1'
#
loop_
_entity.id
_entity.type
_entity.pdbx_description
1 polymer ?
#
loop_
_entity_poly.entity_id
_entity_poly.type
_entity_poly.pdbx_seq_one_letter_code
_entity_poly.pdbx_strand_id
1 'polypeptide(L)'
;MGGVALSCFSTAEASSNSLVTVTKDQAVCYTNQKLTKKVKLKKEKVYQLVGNKKLKGQSYYLISEGNFKGYILPTQVTTLKAQKENQFVVASKNTTSWKDLNQTNKKLTIKKDSIYKVKYAYRLGNGQVYYSIYQNDAKENMKWKGYIASKDIHLLKKEKVSVEKEYQKAADYPIYVAVNKAQCNNDLYGNHKNQTLKKDQTVFVRCIYRVNQQKSYYSVSDENHWLGYVQGKDLSSKISSKQKKELEKLVHDYQEISSKIPAESLNKKDTKQVISFVHSTQKVLKDKHASATAGYYWNFTLGNALNQWRLNTSGDENMIQYAKKYVESAPESRKEQVKEAIKKAEVALKQYATVPHYKEYQKAMQALSFQIQ
;
A
#
# COMPACT_ATOMS: atom_id res chain seq x y z
N MET A 1 2.15 48.07 44.25
CA MET A 1 3.35 47.23 44.02
C MET A 1 2.88 45.90 43.47
N GLY A 2 3.11 45.63 42.19
CA GLY A 2 2.70 44.39 41.54
C GLY A 2 3.65 44.11 40.39
N GLY A 3 4.78 43.48 40.71
CA GLY A 3 5.80 43.10 39.74
C GLY A 3 5.30 41.94 38.89
N VAL A 4 5.12 42.18 37.59
CA VAL A 4 4.86 41.13 36.61
C VAL A 4 6.19 40.51 36.24
N ALA A 5 6.36 39.24 36.61
CA ALA A 5 7.53 38.44 36.31
C ALA A 5 7.70 38.29 34.79
N LEU A 6 8.81 38.80 34.24
CA LEU A 6 9.28 38.46 32.91
C LEU A 6 9.66 36.98 32.89
N SER A 7 8.84 36.16 32.23
CA SER A 7 9.13 34.75 31.99
C SER A 7 10.41 34.61 31.16
N CYS A 8 11.40 33.94 31.74
CA CYS A 8 12.67 33.60 31.12
C CYS A 8 12.46 32.77 29.85
N PHE A 9 12.74 33.34 28.67
CA PHE A 9 12.96 32.55 27.46
C PHE A 9 14.28 31.80 27.62
N SER A 10 14.23 30.50 27.92
CA SER A 10 15.40 29.63 27.84
C SER A 10 15.86 29.56 26.38
N THR A 11 16.93 30.28 26.02
CA THR A 11 17.59 30.12 24.73
C THR A 11 18.36 28.81 24.75
N ALA A 12 17.73 27.74 24.28
CA ALA A 12 18.45 26.51 23.95
C ALA A 12 19.60 26.86 22.99
N GLU A 13 20.84 26.53 23.37
CA GLU A 13 22.02 26.76 22.54
C GLU A 13 21.85 26.02 21.22
N ALA A 14 21.80 26.76 20.13
CA ALA A 14 21.68 26.19 18.80
C ALA A 14 23.02 25.53 18.41
N SER A 15 22.99 24.24 18.06
CA SER A 15 24.18 23.50 17.65
C SER A 15 24.72 24.03 16.32
N SER A 16 26.04 23.95 16.13
CA SER A 16 26.67 24.19 14.83
C SER A 16 26.01 23.32 13.75
N ASN A 17 25.81 23.90 12.55
CA ASN A 17 25.02 23.37 11.42
C ASN A 17 23.49 23.45 11.51
N SER A 18 22.94 24.11 12.54
CA SER A 18 21.50 24.45 12.54
C SER A 18 21.17 25.53 11.50
N LEU A 19 19.90 25.63 11.09
CA LEU A 19 19.42 26.76 10.31
C LEU A 19 18.76 27.79 11.24
N VAL A 20 18.87 29.07 10.91
CA VAL A 20 18.22 30.17 11.64
C VAL A 20 17.49 31.10 10.68
N THR A 21 16.36 31.65 11.11
CA THR A 21 15.61 32.67 10.36
C THR A 21 15.70 34.01 11.06
N VAL A 22 15.94 35.08 10.30
CA VAL A 22 15.90 36.46 10.80
C VAL A 22 14.46 36.83 11.18
N THR A 23 14.23 37.26 12.41
CA THR A 23 12.87 37.57 12.91
C THR A 23 12.56 39.06 12.97
N LYS A 24 13.59 39.90 13.05
CA LYS A 24 13.43 41.36 13.13
C LYS A 24 13.60 42.02 11.77
N ASP A 25 12.76 43.02 11.51
CA ASP A 25 12.98 43.96 10.41
C ASP A 25 14.30 44.71 10.65
N GLN A 26 15.16 44.74 9.64
CA GLN A 26 16.48 45.37 9.69
C GLN A 26 17.41 44.81 10.79
N ALA A 27 17.40 43.49 11.01
CA ALA A 27 18.38 42.83 11.88
C ALA A 27 19.81 43.23 11.50
N VAL A 28 20.61 43.54 12.51
CA VAL A 28 21.99 44.04 12.35
C VAL A 28 22.94 42.87 12.44
N CYS A 29 23.69 42.66 11.35
CA CYS A 29 24.77 41.70 11.29
C CYS A 29 26.10 42.42 11.14
N TYR A 30 27.09 42.02 11.92
CA TYR A 30 28.43 42.59 11.90
C TYR A 30 29.35 41.74 11.05
N THR A 31 30.03 42.32 10.07
CA THR A 31 30.89 41.56 9.14
C THR A 31 32.32 41.39 9.66
N ASN A 32 32.68 42.04 10.78
CA ASN A 32 33.99 41.92 11.40
C ASN A 32 33.91 41.77 12.93
N GLN A 33 34.96 41.20 13.52
CA GLN A 33 35.04 40.94 14.97
C GLN A 33 35.11 42.21 15.82
N LYS A 34 35.55 43.33 15.25
CA LYS A 34 35.58 44.64 15.93
C LYS A 34 34.18 45.26 16.08
N LEU A 35 33.16 44.69 15.44
CA LEU A 35 31.77 45.16 15.43
C LEU A 35 31.60 46.58 14.87
N THR A 36 32.45 46.96 13.91
CA THR A 36 32.42 48.30 13.30
C THR A 36 31.74 48.34 11.94
N LYS A 37 31.77 47.23 11.19
CA LYS A 37 31.12 47.11 9.88
C LYS A 37 29.79 46.38 10.02
N LYS A 38 28.68 47.04 9.67
CA LYS A 38 27.32 46.54 9.82
C LYS A 38 26.63 46.36 8.47
N VAL A 39 25.82 45.33 8.35
CA VAL A 39 24.87 45.12 7.25
C VAL A 39 23.49 44.83 7.81
N LYS A 40 22.44 45.31 7.13
CA LYS A 40 21.05 44.99 7.47
C LYS A 40 20.66 43.69 6.78
N LEU A 41 20.19 42.72 7.55
CA LEU A 41 19.63 41.50 6.99
C LEU A 41 18.14 41.68 6.73
N LYS A 42 17.67 41.06 5.65
CA LYS A 42 16.24 40.98 5.35
C LYS A 42 15.57 40.06 6.36
N LYS A 43 14.43 40.48 6.91
CA LYS A 43 13.57 39.62 7.72
C LYS A 43 13.22 38.35 6.94
N GLU A 44 13.00 37.26 7.65
CA GLU A 44 12.58 35.95 7.11
C GLU A 44 13.67 35.22 6.31
N LYS A 45 14.80 35.87 6.03
CA LYS A 45 15.94 35.24 5.38
C LYS A 45 16.55 34.17 6.29
N VAL A 46 16.86 33.03 5.69
CA VAL A 46 17.44 31.86 6.35
C VAL A 46 18.96 31.87 6.20
N TYR A 47 19.66 31.55 7.27
CA TYR A 47 21.11 31.36 7.29
C TYR A 47 21.48 30.06 7.97
N GLN A 48 22.65 29.52 7.64
CA GLN A 48 23.24 28.43 8.40
C GLN A 48 23.99 29.02 9.60
N LEU A 49 23.75 28.46 10.77
CA LEU A 49 24.51 28.73 11.98
C LEU A 49 25.79 27.89 11.95
N VAL A 50 26.94 28.55 11.85
CA VAL A 50 28.23 27.86 11.80
C VAL A 50 28.95 27.82 13.15
N GLY A 51 28.50 28.63 14.12
CA GLY A 51 29.02 28.59 15.48
C GLY A 51 28.58 29.80 16.32
N ASN A 52 29.17 29.92 17.49
CA ASN A 52 28.98 31.02 18.44
C ASN A 52 30.33 31.65 18.81
N LYS A 53 30.35 32.96 19.08
CA LYS A 53 31.55 33.67 19.56
C LYS A 53 31.18 34.79 20.51
N LYS A 54 31.93 34.90 21.61
CA LYS A 54 31.83 36.01 22.55
C LYS A 54 32.68 37.18 22.03
N LEU A 55 32.06 38.33 21.80
CA LEU A 55 32.69 39.56 21.32
C LEU A 55 32.28 40.69 22.26
N LYS A 56 33.27 41.40 22.85
CA LYS A 56 33.04 42.48 23.82
C LYS A 56 32.07 42.08 24.94
N GLY A 57 32.22 40.87 25.49
CA GLY A 57 31.36 40.36 26.57
C GLY A 57 30.03 39.75 26.13
N GLN A 58 29.59 39.97 24.89
CA GLN A 58 28.29 39.52 24.37
C GLN A 58 28.44 38.31 23.43
N SER A 59 27.56 37.32 23.54
CA SER A 59 27.53 36.16 22.62
C SER A 59 26.83 36.50 21.31
N TYR A 60 27.48 36.18 20.20
CA TYR A 60 26.97 36.29 18.84
C TYR A 60 26.93 34.94 18.15
N TYR A 61 25.94 34.76 17.29
CA TYR A 61 25.89 33.68 16.33
C TYR A 61 26.68 34.04 15.07
N LEU A 62 27.47 33.09 14.57
CA LEU A 62 28.14 33.18 13.29
C LEU A 62 27.22 32.57 12.24
N ILE A 63 26.85 33.37 11.24
CA ILE A 63 25.95 32.94 10.19
C ILE A 63 26.65 32.86 8.83
N SER A 64 26.22 31.91 8.00
CA SER A 64 26.71 31.73 6.64
C SER A 64 25.57 31.57 5.63
N GLU A 65 25.88 31.88 4.39
CA GLU A 65 25.08 31.61 3.19
C GLU A 65 26.08 31.14 2.12
N GLY A 66 26.55 29.89 2.28
CA GLY A 66 27.68 29.33 1.54
C GLY A 66 29.04 29.77 2.08
N ASN A 67 29.21 31.07 2.32
CA ASN A 67 30.38 31.67 2.97
C ASN A 67 29.98 32.39 4.25
N PHE A 68 30.95 32.64 5.14
CA PHE A 68 30.73 33.46 6.33
C PHE A 68 30.10 34.81 5.96
N LYS A 69 29.01 35.19 6.65
CA LYS A 69 28.29 36.45 6.42
C LYS A 69 28.46 37.44 7.55
N GLY A 70 28.58 36.97 8.79
CA GLY A 70 28.81 37.86 9.91
C GLY A 70 28.37 37.30 11.26
N TYR A 71 28.40 38.19 12.24
CA TYR A 71 28.01 37.98 13.63
C TYR A 71 26.65 38.64 13.87
N ILE A 72 25.66 37.86 14.29
CA ILE A 72 24.30 38.34 14.59
C ILE A 72 23.94 38.00 16.04
N LEU A 73 23.17 38.87 16.69
CA LEU A 73 22.68 38.61 18.03
C LEU A 73 21.65 37.47 18.01
N PRO A 74 21.72 36.49 18.95
CA PRO A 74 20.73 35.42 19.05
C PRO A 74 19.28 35.92 19.11
N THR A 75 19.04 37.05 19.76
CA THR A 75 17.71 37.69 19.90
C THR A 75 17.13 38.24 18.59
N GLN A 76 17.89 38.24 17.48
CA GLN A 76 17.43 38.72 16.17
C GLN A 76 17.09 37.59 15.20
N VAL A 77 17.30 36.35 15.64
CA VAL A 77 17.01 35.15 14.85
C VAL A 77 16.24 34.15 15.68
N THR A 78 15.69 33.15 15.02
CA THR A 78 15.13 31.97 15.69
C THR A 78 15.61 30.72 14.96
N THR A 79 15.96 29.69 15.73
CA THR A 79 16.39 28.41 15.18
C THR A 79 15.25 27.74 14.43
N LEU A 80 15.51 27.40 13.17
CA LEU A 80 14.63 26.59 12.35
C LEU A 80 14.75 25.14 12.77
N LYS A 81 13.68 24.61 13.38
CA LYS A 81 13.60 23.19 13.72
C LYS A 81 13.04 22.41 12.53
N ALA A 82 13.75 21.37 12.12
CA ALA A 82 13.22 20.39 11.19
C ALA A 82 12.23 19.49 11.93
N GLN A 83 10.97 19.48 11.50
CA GLN A 83 9.99 18.52 12.01
C GLN A 83 10.04 17.27 11.13
N LYS A 84 10.27 16.10 11.74
CA LYS A 84 10.31 14.83 11.00
C LYS A 84 8.92 14.47 10.51
N GLU A 85 8.86 14.03 9.27
CA GLU A 85 7.67 13.64 8.54
C GLU A 85 7.92 12.27 7.88
N ASN A 86 6.85 11.52 7.63
CA ASN A 86 6.95 10.24 6.92
C ASN A 86 5.70 9.98 6.09
N GLN A 87 5.41 10.90 5.17
CA GLN A 87 4.20 10.88 4.36
C GLN A 87 4.50 11.10 2.88
N PHE A 88 3.57 10.67 2.03
CA PHE A 88 3.63 10.93 0.60
C PHE A 88 2.81 12.16 0.26
N VAL A 89 3.29 12.94 -0.70
CA VAL A 89 2.61 14.15 -1.18
C VAL A 89 2.58 14.17 -2.69
N VAL A 90 1.60 14.89 -3.23
CA VAL A 90 1.40 15.07 -4.66
C VAL A 90 1.56 16.54 -4.99
N ALA A 91 2.30 16.86 -6.05
CA ALA A 91 2.36 18.21 -6.58
C ALA A 91 1.00 18.63 -7.16
N SER A 92 0.42 19.72 -6.64
CA SER A 92 -0.91 20.20 -7.04
C SER A 92 -0.93 20.93 -8.39
N LYS A 93 0.24 21.41 -8.82
CA LYS A 93 0.48 22.11 -10.08
C LYS A 93 1.94 21.94 -10.52
N ASN A 94 2.24 22.40 -11.73
CA ASN A 94 3.64 22.56 -12.15
C ASN A 94 4.32 23.58 -11.24
N THR A 95 5.41 23.20 -10.59
CA THR A 95 6.12 24.06 -9.64
C THR A 95 7.63 23.81 -9.71
N THR A 96 8.39 24.47 -8.85
CA THR A 96 9.85 24.32 -8.73
C THR A 96 10.18 23.85 -7.33
N SER A 97 11.11 22.91 -7.21
CA SER A 97 11.80 22.68 -5.94
C SER A 97 13.14 23.39 -5.88
N TRP A 98 13.56 23.70 -4.66
CA TRP A 98 14.70 24.56 -4.38
C TRP A 98 15.82 23.79 -3.68
N LYS A 99 17.07 24.20 -3.89
CA LYS A 99 18.23 23.65 -3.16
C LYS A 99 18.29 24.17 -1.72
N ASP A 100 17.66 25.31 -1.45
CA ASP A 100 17.71 26.02 -0.19
C ASP A 100 16.34 26.63 0.15
N LEU A 101 16.12 26.93 1.44
CA LEU A 101 14.86 27.50 1.94
C LEU A 101 14.68 28.99 1.54
N ASN A 102 15.76 29.67 1.12
CA ASN A 102 15.68 31.02 0.59
C ASN A 102 15.22 31.08 -0.87
N GLN A 103 15.04 29.93 -1.51
CA GLN A 103 14.57 29.80 -2.90
C GLN A 103 15.46 30.57 -3.88
N THR A 104 16.76 30.61 -3.61
CA THR A 104 17.71 31.30 -4.49
C THR A 104 18.19 30.40 -5.62
N ASN A 105 18.33 29.09 -5.34
CA ASN A 105 18.81 28.13 -6.32
C ASN A 105 17.74 27.09 -6.67
N LYS A 106 17.26 27.14 -7.91
CA LYS A 106 16.39 26.09 -8.46
C LYS A 106 17.11 24.73 -8.44
N LYS A 107 16.42 23.70 -7.96
CA LYS A 107 16.89 22.31 -8.04
C LYS A 107 16.34 21.62 -9.28
N LEU A 108 15.01 21.61 -9.45
CA LEU A 108 14.34 20.99 -10.60
C LEU A 108 12.91 21.53 -10.77
N THR A 109 12.37 21.36 -11.98
CA THR A 109 10.95 21.59 -12.28
C THR A 109 10.15 20.34 -11.89
N ILE A 110 9.08 20.52 -11.13
CA ILE A 110 8.14 19.49 -10.71
C ILE A 110 6.88 19.59 -11.56
N LYS A 111 6.49 18.48 -12.17
CA LYS A 111 5.23 18.38 -12.91
C LYS A 111 4.07 18.13 -11.95
N LYS A 112 2.90 18.68 -12.27
CA LYS A 112 1.64 18.37 -11.59
C LYS A 112 1.45 16.84 -11.49
N ASP A 113 0.82 16.39 -10.41
CA ASP A 113 0.52 14.98 -10.11
C ASP A 113 1.76 14.09 -9.89
N SER A 114 2.95 14.67 -9.75
CA SER A 114 4.16 13.94 -9.36
C SER A 114 4.13 13.65 -7.86
N ILE A 115 4.47 12.41 -7.48
CA ILE A 115 4.43 11.93 -6.10
C ILE A 115 5.83 11.99 -5.50
N TYR A 116 5.94 12.41 -4.25
CA TYR A 116 7.19 12.44 -3.49
C TYR A 116 6.98 11.96 -2.05
N LYS A 117 8.03 11.40 -1.45
CA LYS A 117 8.09 11.18 0.00
C LYS A 117 8.63 12.44 0.69
N VAL A 118 7.96 12.86 1.74
CA VAL A 118 8.40 13.94 2.62
C VAL A 118 9.13 13.36 3.83
N LYS A 119 10.30 13.90 4.17
CA LYS A 119 11.04 13.54 5.39
C LYS A 119 11.05 14.62 6.46
N TYR A 120 11.05 15.89 6.06
CA TYR A 120 11.10 17.00 7.01
C TYR A 120 10.24 18.17 6.55
N ALA A 121 9.59 18.82 7.52
CA ALA A 121 8.92 20.11 7.38
C ALA A 121 9.74 21.21 8.06
N TYR A 122 9.77 22.39 7.43
CA TYR A 122 10.42 23.60 7.93
C TYR A 122 9.42 24.73 7.91
N ARG A 123 9.06 25.24 9.09
CA ARG A 123 8.23 26.43 9.23
C ARG A 123 9.12 27.65 9.33
N LEU A 124 9.11 28.48 8.30
CA LEU A 124 9.85 29.73 8.27
C LEU A 124 9.21 30.77 9.20
N GLY A 125 9.98 31.79 9.58
CA GLY A 125 9.51 32.87 10.47
C GLY A 125 8.30 33.65 9.94
N ASN A 126 7.98 33.52 8.65
CA ASN A 126 6.84 34.13 7.99
C ASN A 126 5.60 33.24 7.92
N GLY A 127 5.64 32.10 8.62
CA GLY A 127 4.55 31.12 8.64
C GLY A 127 4.53 30.17 7.44
N GLN A 128 5.28 30.43 6.37
CA GLN A 128 5.36 29.51 5.23
C GLN A 128 6.03 28.21 5.65
N VAL A 129 5.47 27.10 5.18
CA VAL A 129 6.01 25.76 5.43
C VAL A 129 6.60 25.21 4.13
N TYR A 130 7.82 24.72 4.22
CA TYR A 130 8.52 24.01 3.15
C TYR A 130 8.81 22.58 3.57
N TYR A 131 8.62 21.66 2.64
CA TYR A 131 8.88 20.25 2.83
C TYR A 131 10.12 19.83 2.06
N SER A 132 10.98 19.03 2.69
CA SER A 132 12.05 18.30 1.99
C SER A 132 11.46 17.06 1.33
N ILE A 133 11.57 17.00 0.00
CA ILE A 133 11.00 15.92 -0.81
C ILE A 133 12.07 15.00 -1.36
N TYR A 134 11.70 13.73 -1.47
CA TYR A 134 12.57 12.64 -1.89
C TYR A 134 11.82 11.70 -2.82
N GLN A 135 12.59 11.04 -3.68
CA GLN A 135 12.12 10.04 -4.63
C GLN A 135 13.23 9.01 -4.85
N ASN A 136 12.87 7.76 -5.09
CA ASN A 136 13.86 6.74 -5.40
C ASN A 136 14.48 7.00 -6.79
N ASP A 137 15.80 6.86 -6.89
CA ASP A 137 16.48 6.71 -8.18
C ASP A 137 16.37 5.28 -8.69
N ALA A 138 16.76 5.01 -9.94
CA ALA A 138 16.63 3.69 -10.58
C ALA A 138 17.27 2.52 -9.80
N LYS A 139 18.17 2.77 -8.84
CA LYS A 139 18.81 1.77 -7.98
C LYS A 139 18.15 1.68 -6.59
N GLU A 140 16.91 2.15 -6.48
CA GLU A 140 16.09 2.20 -5.26
C GLU A 140 16.70 3.05 -4.13
N ASN A 141 17.67 3.91 -4.44
CA ASN A 141 18.23 4.81 -3.44
C ASN A 141 17.35 6.04 -3.31
N MET A 142 16.94 6.34 -2.09
CA MET A 142 16.08 7.48 -1.82
C MET A 142 16.86 8.79 -1.97
N LYS A 143 16.68 9.50 -3.08
CA LYS A 143 17.39 10.74 -3.41
C LYS A 143 16.61 11.97 -3.03
N TRP A 144 17.30 12.96 -2.48
CA TRP A 144 16.74 14.28 -2.18
C TRP A 144 16.46 15.06 -3.47
N LYS A 145 15.25 15.62 -3.57
CA LYS A 145 14.74 16.34 -4.74
C LYS A 145 14.52 17.83 -4.49
N GLY A 146 14.89 18.34 -3.31
CA GLY A 146 14.80 19.76 -2.98
C GLY A 146 13.74 20.06 -1.91
N TYR A 147 13.52 21.35 -1.69
CA TYR A 147 12.44 21.89 -0.87
C TYR A 147 11.28 22.33 -1.76
N ILE A 148 10.05 22.01 -1.36
CA ILE A 148 8.81 22.44 -2.03
C ILE A 148 7.90 23.15 -1.02
N ALA A 149 7.19 24.19 -1.46
CA ALA A 149 6.24 24.90 -0.62
C ALA A 149 5.01 24.03 -0.34
N SER A 150 4.53 24.06 0.91
CA SER A 150 3.30 23.37 1.35
C SER A 150 2.07 23.69 0.51
N LYS A 151 1.92 24.94 0.06
CA LYS A 151 0.80 25.38 -0.79
C LYS A 151 0.80 24.76 -2.21
N ASP A 152 1.93 24.22 -2.65
CA ASP A 152 2.08 23.63 -4.00
C ASP A 152 1.92 22.11 -3.98
N ILE A 153 1.51 21.54 -2.85
CA ILE A 153 1.31 20.11 -2.68
C ILE A 153 0.01 19.81 -1.93
N HIS A 154 -0.45 18.57 -2.08
CA HIS A 154 -1.48 17.99 -1.22
C HIS A 154 -0.98 16.68 -0.63
N LEU A 155 -1.48 16.35 0.57
CA LEU A 155 -1.18 15.08 1.20
C LEU A 155 -1.80 13.94 0.40
N LEU A 156 -1.01 12.92 0.07
CA LEU A 156 -1.53 11.70 -0.54
C LEU A 156 -2.24 10.91 0.57
N LYS A 157 -3.57 10.98 0.58
CA LYS A 157 -4.38 10.23 1.54
C LYS A 157 -4.27 8.74 1.21
N LYS A 158 -3.75 7.96 2.16
CA LYS A 158 -3.82 6.51 2.12
C LYS A 158 -5.20 6.10 2.59
N GLU A 159 -6.00 5.56 1.68
CA GLU A 159 -7.27 4.96 2.03
C GLU A 159 -7.07 3.45 2.14
N LYS A 160 -7.36 2.91 3.33
CA LYS A 160 -7.57 1.46 3.43
C LYS A 160 -8.87 1.15 2.71
N VAL A 161 -8.88 0.08 1.91
CA VAL A 161 -10.11 -0.41 1.30
C VAL A 161 -10.97 -0.97 2.43
N SER A 162 -11.91 -0.17 2.93
CA SER A 162 -12.97 -0.64 3.81
C SER A 162 -14.04 -1.27 2.93
N VAL A 163 -14.04 -2.60 2.86
CA VAL A 163 -15.22 -3.34 2.41
C VAL A 163 -16.34 -3.02 3.40
N GLU A 164 -17.55 -2.71 2.90
CA GLU A 164 -18.71 -2.41 3.74
C GLU A 164 -18.90 -3.48 4.84
N LYS A 165 -19.47 -3.02 5.96
CA LYS A 165 -19.41 -3.56 7.33
C LYS A 165 -19.78 -5.05 7.56
N GLU A 166 -20.06 -5.86 6.55
CA GLU A 166 -20.36 -7.29 6.71
C GLU A 166 -19.20 -8.25 6.41
N TYR A 167 -18.08 -7.79 5.82
CA TYR A 167 -17.02 -8.69 5.32
C TYR A 167 -15.63 -8.45 5.93
N GLN A 168 -15.56 -8.11 7.22
CA GLN A 168 -14.32 -7.74 7.94
C GLN A 168 -13.28 -8.87 8.17
N LYS A 169 -13.35 -10.00 7.48
CA LYS A 169 -12.35 -11.08 7.63
C LYS A 169 -11.52 -11.45 6.40
N ALA A 170 -11.68 -10.78 5.25
CA ALA A 170 -10.78 -10.98 4.11
C ALA A 170 -10.11 -9.65 3.72
N ALA A 171 -8.81 -9.54 3.98
CA ALA A 171 -8.00 -8.33 3.88
C ALA A 171 -7.55 -7.96 2.44
N ASP A 172 -8.22 -8.45 1.41
CA ASP A 172 -7.68 -8.48 0.06
C ASP A 172 -8.85 -8.50 -0.95
N TYR A 173 -9.09 -7.40 -1.69
CA TYR A 173 -10.17 -7.32 -2.69
C TYR A 173 -9.67 -7.85 -4.04
N PRO A 174 -10.17 -9.00 -4.54
CA PRO A 174 -9.74 -9.53 -5.83
C PRO A 174 -10.19 -8.59 -6.95
N ILE A 175 -9.29 -8.31 -7.88
CA ILE A 175 -9.53 -7.50 -9.08
C ILE A 175 -8.75 -8.10 -10.24
N TYR A 176 -9.21 -7.86 -11.47
CA TYR A 176 -8.55 -8.36 -12.66
C TYR A 176 -7.68 -7.29 -13.30
N VAL A 177 -6.60 -7.74 -13.92
CA VAL A 177 -5.78 -6.90 -14.79
C VAL A 177 -6.48 -6.77 -16.14
N ALA A 178 -6.91 -5.56 -16.49
CA ALA A 178 -7.74 -5.29 -17.67
C ALA A 178 -6.95 -5.25 -18.98
N VAL A 179 -5.65 -4.92 -18.88
CA VAL A 179 -4.80 -4.62 -20.03
C VAL A 179 -3.72 -5.67 -20.22
N ASN A 180 -3.27 -5.84 -21.46
CA ASN A 180 -2.08 -6.64 -21.74
C ASN A 180 -0.86 -5.89 -21.19
N LYS A 181 -0.12 -6.54 -20.29
CA LYS A 181 1.15 -6.04 -19.71
C LYS A 181 0.99 -4.82 -18.81
N ALA A 182 0.05 -4.86 -17.85
CA ALA A 182 -0.06 -3.82 -16.83
C ALA A 182 1.26 -3.71 -16.03
N GLN A 183 1.76 -2.48 -15.91
CA GLN A 183 3.02 -2.23 -15.21
C GLN A 183 2.77 -2.20 -13.70
N CYS A 184 3.46 -3.08 -12.98
CA CYS A 184 3.43 -3.14 -11.53
C CYS A 184 4.76 -2.60 -10.98
N ASN A 185 4.70 -1.54 -10.18
CA ASN A 185 5.90 -0.82 -9.75
C ASN A 185 6.24 -1.07 -8.28
N ASN A 186 7.52 -1.06 -7.93
CA ASN A 186 7.98 -1.16 -6.53
C ASN A 186 7.68 0.11 -5.70
N ASP A 187 7.32 1.20 -6.37
CA ASP A 187 6.95 2.45 -5.71
C ASP A 187 5.77 3.15 -6.38
N LEU A 188 5.23 4.12 -5.66
CA LEU A 188 4.16 5.00 -6.13
C LEU A 188 4.66 6.03 -7.17
N TYR A 189 5.98 6.17 -7.34
CA TYR A 189 6.54 7.15 -8.27
C TYR A 189 6.43 6.67 -9.72
N GLY A 190 6.31 5.36 -9.94
CA GLY A 190 6.21 4.74 -11.26
C GLY A 190 7.54 4.68 -11.99
N ASN A 191 8.65 4.82 -11.27
CA ASN A 191 10.00 4.80 -11.86
C ASN A 191 10.61 3.39 -11.89
N HIS A 192 10.05 2.47 -11.11
CA HIS A 192 10.64 1.15 -10.84
C HIS A 192 9.67 0.06 -11.19
N LYS A 193 9.86 -0.51 -12.37
CA LYS A 193 9.10 -1.69 -12.79
C LYS A 193 9.56 -2.86 -11.92
N ASN A 194 8.64 -3.42 -11.14
CA ASN A 194 8.88 -4.69 -10.46
C ASN A 194 8.66 -5.83 -11.44
N GLN A 195 7.45 -5.85 -12.00
CA GLN A 195 6.99 -6.90 -12.88
C GLN A 195 5.87 -6.40 -13.79
N THR A 196 5.51 -7.24 -14.74
CA THR A 196 4.41 -6.98 -15.67
C THR A 196 3.32 -7.99 -15.41
N LEU A 197 2.11 -7.51 -15.11
CA LEU A 197 0.97 -8.38 -14.89
C LEU A 197 0.29 -8.72 -16.22
N LYS A 198 -0.18 -9.95 -16.33
CA LYS A 198 -0.84 -10.45 -17.54
C LYS A 198 -2.31 -10.04 -17.52
N LYS A 199 -2.90 -9.83 -18.70
CA LYS A 199 -4.34 -9.59 -18.81
C LYS A 199 -5.13 -10.75 -18.21
N ASP A 200 -6.24 -10.43 -17.56
CA ASP A 200 -7.13 -11.35 -16.84
C ASP A 200 -6.49 -12.03 -15.61
N GLN A 201 -5.24 -11.68 -15.26
CA GLN A 201 -4.63 -12.11 -13.99
C GLN A 201 -5.43 -11.54 -12.82
N THR A 202 -5.81 -12.41 -11.89
CA THR A 202 -6.40 -12.01 -10.61
C THR A 202 -5.29 -11.51 -9.68
N VAL A 203 -5.49 -10.33 -9.10
CA VAL A 203 -4.64 -9.77 -8.05
C VAL A 203 -5.51 -9.25 -6.91
N PHE A 204 -4.94 -9.06 -5.73
CA PHE A 204 -5.65 -8.58 -4.56
C PHE A 204 -5.26 -7.16 -4.23
N VAL A 205 -6.24 -6.27 -4.12
CA VAL A 205 -6.04 -4.87 -3.72
C VAL A 205 -6.03 -4.78 -2.20
N ARG A 206 -4.93 -4.24 -1.66
CA ARG A 206 -4.76 -3.94 -0.23
C ARG A 206 -5.04 -2.50 0.14
N CYS A 207 -4.62 -1.56 -0.70
CA CYS A 207 -4.68 -0.12 -0.43
C CYS A 207 -4.87 0.66 -1.72
N ILE A 208 -5.57 1.79 -1.63
CA ILE A 208 -5.77 2.73 -2.74
C ILE A 208 -5.13 4.06 -2.38
N TYR A 209 -4.37 4.60 -3.33
CA TYR A 209 -3.70 5.89 -3.26
C TYR A 209 -4.31 6.79 -4.34
N ARG A 210 -5.16 7.73 -3.93
CA ARG A 210 -5.80 8.68 -4.84
C ARG A 210 -4.90 9.87 -5.05
N VAL A 211 -4.41 10.04 -6.27
CA VAL A 211 -3.54 11.17 -6.65
C VAL A 211 -4.40 12.37 -7.01
N ASN A 212 -5.43 12.14 -7.82
CA ASN A 212 -6.47 13.10 -8.17
C ASN A 212 -7.75 12.33 -8.61
N GLN A 213 -8.77 13.04 -9.09
CA GLN A 213 -10.04 12.43 -9.51
C GLN A 213 -9.89 11.38 -10.63
N GLN A 214 -8.86 11.48 -11.47
CA GLN A 214 -8.65 10.61 -12.63
C GLN A 214 -7.56 9.57 -12.43
N LYS A 215 -6.71 9.73 -11.41
CA LYS A 215 -5.51 8.92 -11.22
C LYS A 215 -5.45 8.34 -9.82
N SER A 216 -5.48 7.01 -9.76
CA SER A 216 -5.32 6.23 -8.53
C SER A 216 -4.31 5.12 -8.73
N TYR A 217 -3.56 4.79 -7.68
CA TYR A 217 -2.66 3.64 -7.63
C TYR A 217 -3.14 2.64 -6.59
N TYR A 218 -3.06 1.37 -6.93
CA TYR A 218 -3.53 0.25 -6.14
C TYR A 218 -2.31 -0.55 -5.70
N SER A 219 -2.13 -0.73 -4.39
CA SER A 219 -1.16 -1.71 -3.89
C SER A 219 -1.78 -3.09 -4.07
N VAL A 220 -1.13 -3.93 -4.86
CA VAL A 220 -1.63 -5.26 -5.22
C VAL A 220 -0.72 -6.37 -4.72
N SER A 221 -1.30 -7.53 -4.42
CA SER A 221 -0.60 -8.78 -4.08
C SER A 221 -1.16 -9.96 -4.88
N ASP A 222 -0.43 -11.06 -4.93
CA ASP A 222 -1.02 -12.38 -5.13
C ASP A 222 -1.49 -12.93 -3.77
N GLU A 223 -1.81 -14.22 -3.69
CA GLU A 223 -2.31 -14.85 -2.47
C GLU A 223 -1.33 -14.72 -1.29
N ASN A 224 -0.03 -14.66 -1.56
CA ASN A 224 1.01 -14.77 -0.53
C ASN A 224 2.06 -13.63 -0.57
N HIS A 225 2.15 -12.89 -1.67
CA HIS A 225 3.25 -11.95 -1.92
C HIS A 225 2.76 -10.61 -2.45
N TRP A 226 3.35 -9.54 -1.92
CA TRP A 226 3.13 -8.20 -2.47
C TRP A 226 3.76 -8.08 -3.85
N LEU A 227 2.95 -7.65 -4.84
CA LEU A 227 3.36 -7.59 -6.24
C LEU A 227 3.83 -6.19 -6.65
N GLY A 228 3.32 -5.12 -6.02
CA GLY A 228 3.65 -3.75 -6.36
C GLY A 228 2.46 -2.78 -6.39
N TYR A 229 2.66 -1.64 -7.03
CA TYR A 229 1.64 -0.63 -7.29
C TYR A 229 1.24 -0.59 -8.78
N VAL A 230 -0.07 -0.65 -9.05
CA VAL A 230 -0.65 -0.63 -10.40
C VAL A 230 -1.60 0.56 -10.55
N GLN A 231 -1.70 1.15 -11.74
CA GLN A 231 -2.68 2.22 -11.98
C GLN A 231 -4.10 1.65 -12.06
N GLY A 232 -5.06 2.34 -11.46
CA GLY A 232 -6.46 1.87 -11.43
C GLY A 232 -7.07 1.63 -12.81
N LYS A 233 -6.68 2.41 -13.82
CA LYS A 233 -7.15 2.25 -15.21
C LYS A 233 -6.72 0.91 -15.84
N ASP A 234 -5.67 0.28 -15.32
CA ASP A 234 -5.14 -0.99 -15.80
C ASP A 234 -5.83 -2.18 -15.10
N LEU A 235 -6.75 -1.90 -14.17
CA LEU A 235 -7.51 -2.88 -13.40
C LEU A 235 -9.00 -2.80 -13.74
N SER A 236 -9.70 -3.92 -13.61
CA SER A 236 -11.13 -4.05 -13.85
C SER A 236 -11.75 -4.93 -12.77
N SER A 237 -12.85 -4.45 -12.18
CA SER A 237 -13.71 -5.26 -11.33
C SER A 237 -14.62 -6.20 -12.13
N LYS A 238 -14.72 -6.02 -13.46
CA LYS A 238 -15.52 -6.86 -14.35
C LYS A 238 -14.74 -8.10 -14.77
N ILE A 239 -15.39 -9.25 -14.70
CA ILE A 239 -14.90 -10.52 -15.27
C ILE A 239 -14.71 -10.40 -16.80
N SER A 240 -13.67 -11.04 -17.33
CA SER A 240 -13.41 -11.07 -18.77
C SER A 240 -14.36 -12.02 -19.51
N SER A 241 -14.57 -11.83 -20.82
CA SER A 241 -15.40 -12.74 -21.62
C SER A 241 -14.86 -14.18 -21.62
N LYS A 242 -13.55 -14.36 -21.49
CA LYS A 242 -12.92 -15.69 -21.38
C LYS A 242 -13.30 -16.35 -20.05
N GLN A 243 -13.15 -15.63 -18.95
CA GLN A 243 -13.51 -16.11 -17.61
C GLN A 243 -15.00 -16.40 -17.49
N LYS A 244 -15.84 -15.56 -18.11
CA LYS A 244 -17.29 -15.80 -18.19
C LYS A 244 -17.59 -17.13 -18.88
N LYS A 245 -16.94 -17.43 -20.01
CA LYS A 245 -17.09 -18.72 -20.71
C LYS A 245 -16.60 -19.91 -19.87
N GLU A 246 -15.49 -19.76 -19.16
CA GLU A 246 -14.97 -20.80 -18.25
C GLU A 246 -15.95 -21.07 -17.09
N LEU A 247 -16.53 -20.02 -16.50
CA LEU A 247 -17.57 -20.13 -15.48
C LEU A 247 -18.85 -20.77 -16.02
N GLU A 248 -19.29 -20.36 -17.21
CA GLU A 248 -20.46 -20.96 -17.89
C GLU A 248 -20.23 -22.44 -18.16
N LYS A 249 -19.05 -22.82 -18.63
CA LYS A 249 -18.65 -24.22 -18.82
C LYS A 249 -18.68 -24.98 -17.50
N LEU A 250 -18.08 -24.43 -16.44
CA LEU A 250 -18.04 -25.08 -15.12
C LEU A 250 -19.46 -25.28 -14.54
N VAL A 251 -20.35 -24.30 -14.72
CA VAL A 251 -21.76 -24.42 -14.33
C VAL A 251 -22.43 -25.53 -15.14
N HIS A 252 -22.20 -25.58 -16.45
CA HIS A 252 -22.74 -26.61 -17.32
C HIS A 252 -22.25 -28.02 -16.93
N ASP A 253 -20.93 -28.21 -16.80
CA ASP A 253 -20.31 -29.49 -16.40
C ASP A 253 -20.86 -29.95 -15.05
N TYR A 254 -21.06 -29.03 -14.11
CA TYR A 254 -21.67 -29.35 -12.83
C TYR A 254 -23.14 -29.79 -12.97
N GLN A 255 -23.95 -29.06 -13.75
CA GLN A 255 -25.34 -29.42 -13.99
C GLN A 255 -25.45 -30.82 -14.60
N GLU A 256 -24.59 -31.13 -15.58
CA GLU A 256 -24.52 -32.45 -16.20
C GLU A 256 -24.19 -33.54 -15.17
N ILE A 257 -23.15 -33.35 -14.35
CA ILE A 257 -22.77 -34.30 -13.29
C ILE A 257 -23.94 -34.49 -12.30
N SER A 258 -24.55 -33.39 -11.84
CA SER A 258 -25.64 -33.43 -10.85
C SER A 258 -26.87 -34.20 -11.36
N SER A 259 -27.13 -34.16 -12.68
CA SER A 259 -28.24 -34.86 -13.33
C SER A 259 -28.05 -36.38 -13.38
N LYS A 260 -26.79 -36.86 -13.29
CA LYS A 260 -26.43 -38.28 -13.37
C LYS A 260 -26.37 -38.95 -11.99
N ILE A 261 -26.44 -38.18 -10.91
CA ILE A 261 -26.44 -38.72 -9.55
C ILE A 261 -27.88 -39.04 -9.13
N PRO A 262 -28.21 -40.29 -8.78
CA PRO A 262 -29.56 -40.66 -8.32
C PRO A 262 -29.96 -39.82 -7.10
N ALA A 263 -31.18 -39.27 -7.09
CA ALA A 263 -31.65 -38.41 -6.00
C ALA A 263 -31.60 -39.08 -4.61
N GLU A 264 -31.62 -40.41 -4.59
CA GLU A 264 -31.59 -41.27 -3.40
C GLU A 264 -30.18 -41.43 -2.79
N SER A 265 -29.11 -41.18 -3.55
CA SER A 265 -27.72 -41.36 -3.10
C SER A 265 -27.10 -40.11 -2.48
N LEU A 266 -27.84 -39.00 -2.43
CA LEU A 266 -27.35 -37.73 -1.89
C LEU A 266 -27.99 -37.39 -0.55
N ASN A 267 -27.18 -37.06 0.46
CA ASN A 267 -27.64 -36.44 1.69
C ASN A 267 -28.39 -35.12 1.37
N LYS A 268 -29.67 -35.04 1.75
CA LYS A 268 -30.56 -33.88 1.53
C LYS A 268 -29.95 -32.52 1.91
N LYS A 269 -29.04 -32.47 2.90
CA LYS A 269 -28.39 -31.23 3.33
C LYS A 269 -27.32 -30.76 2.35
N ASP A 270 -26.51 -31.68 1.83
CA ASP A 270 -25.42 -31.37 0.92
C ASP A 270 -25.98 -31.01 -0.46
N THR A 271 -27.00 -31.73 -0.95
CA THR A 271 -27.70 -31.40 -2.20
C THR A 271 -28.30 -29.99 -2.19
N LYS A 272 -28.92 -29.57 -1.08
CA LYS A 272 -29.48 -28.23 -0.94
C LYS A 272 -28.42 -27.14 -0.98
N GLN A 273 -27.26 -27.37 -0.36
CA GLN A 273 -26.15 -26.42 -0.43
C GLN A 273 -25.62 -26.28 -1.86
N VAL A 274 -25.48 -27.38 -2.59
CA VAL A 274 -24.94 -27.29 -3.95
C VAL A 274 -25.98 -26.79 -4.98
N ILE A 275 -27.26 -27.10 -4.85
CA ILE A 275 -28.32 -26.51 -5.69
C ILE A 275 -28.42 -24.99 -5.43
N SER A 276 -28.43 -24.57 -4.17
CA SER A 276 -28.41 -23.14 -3.80
C SER A 276 -27.19 -22.43 -4.38
N PHE A 277 -26.06 -23.14 -4.44
CA PHE A 277 -24.81 -22.65 -5.02
C PHE A 277 -24.93 -22.44 -6.55
N VAL A 278 -25.43 -23.43 -7.32
CA VAL A 278 -25.66 -23.30 -8.77
C VAL A 278 -26.61 -22.16 -9.12
N HIS A 279 -27.71 -22.03 -8.37
CA HIS A 279 -28.68 -20.95 -8.59
C HIS A 279 -28.06 -19.57 -8.31
N SER A 280 -27.19 -19.48 -7.31
CA SER A 280 -26.47 -18.24 -6.98
C SER A 280 -25.47 -17.86 -8.07
N THR A 281 -24.77 -18.82 -8.68
CA THR A 281 -23.87 -18.59 -9.84
C THR A 281 -24.62 -18.10 -11.05
N GLN A 282 -25.73 -18.76 -11.38
CA GLN A 282 -26.52 -18.41 -12.54
C GLN A 282 -27.06 -16.99 -12.38
N LYS A 283 -27.41 -16.59 -11.15
CA LYS A 283 -27.79 -15.21 -10.83
C LYS A 283 -26.63 -14.23 -11.03
N VAL A 284 -25.42 -14.56 -10.55
CA VAL A 284 -24.21 -13.73 -10.74
C VAL A 284 -23.84 -13.62 -12.23
N LEU A 285 -23.88 -14.71 -12.99
CA LEU A 285 -23.56 -14.72 -14.43
C LEU A 285 -24.57 -13.96 -15.30
N LYS A 286 -25.82 -13.89 -14.84
CA LYS A 286 -26.90 -13.09 -15.46
C LYS A 286 -26.79 -11.60 -15.09
N ASP A 287 -26.15 -11.26 -13.98
CA ASP A 287 -25.91 -9.87 -13.61
C ASP A 287 -24.82 -9.26 -14.50
N LYS A 288 -25.17 -8.18 -15.23
CA LYS A 288 -24.24 -7.44 -16.10
C LYS A 288 -23.08 -6.80 -15.32
N HIS A 289 -23.15 -6.78 -13.99
CA HIS A 289 -22.16 -6.18 -13.08
C HIS A 289 -21.39 -7.19 -12.22
N ALA A 290 -21.40 -8.49 -12.57
CA ALA A 290 -20.67 -9.54 -11.84
C ALA A 290 -19.23 -9.12 -11.46
N SER A 291 -18.98 -8.98 -10.16
CA SER A 291 -17.70 -8.47 -9.64
C SER A 291 -16.67 -9.58 -9.48
N ALA A 292 -15.39 -9.21 -9.56
CA ALA A 292 -14.25 -10.07 -9.26
C ALA A 292 -14.32 -10.74 -7.88
N THR A 293 -14.98 -10.12 -6.91
CA THR A 293 -15.25 -10.68 -5.58
C THR A 293 -16.10 -11.94 -5.67
N ALA A 294 -17.12 -11.94 -6.53
CA ALA A 294 -17.97 -13.11 -6.74
C ALA A 294 -17.17 -14.26 -7.37
N GLY A 295 -16.31 -13.98 -8.37
CA GLY A 295 -15.48 -15.00 -9.04
C GLY A 295 -14.35 -15.59 -8.16
N TYR A 296 -13.76 -14.83 -7.25
CA TYR A 296 -12.72 -15.33 -6.35
C TYR A 296 -13.28 -16.13 -5.17
N TYR A 297 -14.31 -15.61 -4.50
CA TYR A 297 -15.04 -16.39 -3.49
C TYR A 297 -15.61 -17.66 -4.13
N TRP A 298 -16.00 -17.61 -5.40
CA TRP A 298 -16.44 -18.77 -6.17
C TRP A 298 -15.36 -19.84 -6.31
N ASN A 299 -14.15 -19.52 -6.80
CA ASN A 299 -13.07 -20.50 -6.93
C ASN A 299 -12.58 -21.04 -5.58
N PHE A 300 -12.44 -20.17 -4.58
CA PHE A 300 -11.95 -20.57 -3.25
C PHE A 300 -12.99 -21.37 -2.46
N THR A 301 -14.27 -20.96 -2.49
CA THR A 301 -15.34 -21.65 -1.76
C THR A 301 -15.78 -22.91 -2.48
N LEU A 302 -15.80 -22.94 -3.82
CA LEU A 302 -16.08 -24.16 -4.58
C LEU A 302 -14.93 -25.16 -4.51
N GLY A 303 -13.68 -24.72 -4.63
CA GLY A 303 -12.52 -25.59 -4.45
C GLY A 303 -12.50 -26.19 -3.06
N ASN A 304 -12.74 -25.38 -2.02
CA ASN A 304 -12.83 -25.89 -0.65
C ASN A 304 -14.08 -26.72 -0.39
N ALA A 305 -15.24 -26.38 -0.96
CA ALA A 305 -16.47 -27.16 -0.80
C ALA A 305 -16.41 -28.48 -1.57
N LEU A 306 -15.84 -28.52 -2.77
CA LEU A 306 -15.58 -29.75 -3.53
C LEU A 306 -14.48 -30.58 -2.88
N ASN A 307 -13.45 -29.97 -2.29
CA ASN A 307 -12.43 -30.69 -1.54
C ASN A 307 -12.99 -31.23 -0.22
N GLN A 308 -13.79 -30.45 0.52
CA GLN A 308 -14.50 -30.90 1.72
C GLN A 308 -15.52 -31.99 1.38
N TRP A 309 -16.26 -31.83 0.28
CA TRP A 309 -17.19 -32.82 -0.20
C TRP A 309 -16.45 -34.08 -0.64
N ARG A 310 -15.40 -34.01 -1.47
CA ARG A 310 -14.50 -35.14 -1.80
C ARG A 310 -13.95 -35.82 -0.55
N LEU A 311 -13.46 -35.06 0.43
CA LEU A 311 -12.95 -35.63 1.68
C LEU A 311 -14.06 -36.32 2.49
N ASN A 312 -15.30 -35.82 2.44
CA ASN A 312 -16.44 -36.36 3.17
C ASN A 312 -17.19 -37.48 2.42
N THR A 313 -17.12 -37.55 1.09
CA THR A 313 -17.92 -38.48 0.27
C THR A 313 -17.09 -39.42 -0.60
N SER A 314 -15.86 -39.06 -0.97
CA SER A 314 -15.13 -39.77 -2.04
C SER A 314 -14.01 -40.65 -1.56
N GLY A 315 -13.78 -40.78 -0.25
CA GLY A 315 -12.80 -41.69 0.36
C GLY A 315 -11.66 -42.01 -0.61
N ASP A 316 -10.87 -41.00 -0.99
CA ASP A 316 -9.80 -41.22 -1.96
C ASP A 316 -8.52 -41.40 -1.16
N GLU A 317 -7.98 -42.61 -1.19
CA GLU A 317 -6.81 -43.00 -0.43
C GLU A 317 -5.62 -42.07 -0.74
N ASN A 318 -5.50 -41.58 -1.99
CA ASN A 318 -4.47 -40.62 -2.37
C ASN A 318 -4.67 -39.23 -1.74
N MET A 319 -5.91 -38.80 -1.55
CA MET A 319 -6.23 -37.52 -0.90
C MET A 319 -6.06 -37.60 0.62
N ILE A 320 -6.34 -38.75 1.23
CA ILE A 320 -6.02 -39.01 2.64
C ILE A 320 -4.51 -38.98 2.85
N GLN A 321 -3.72 -39.57 1.95
CA GLN A 321 -2.26 -39.51 1.99
C GLN A 321 -1.72 -38.08 1.77
N TYR A 322 -2.33 -37.30 0.87
CA TYR A 322 -1.98 -35.89 0.68
C TYR A 322 -2.32 -35.03 1.91
N ALA A 323 -3.50 -35.22 2.50
CA ALA A 323 -3.92 -34.53 3.72
C ALA A 323 -3.02 -34.87 4.92
N LYS A 324 -2.57 -36.13 5.04
CA LYS A 324 -1.57 -36.54 6.05
C LYS A 324 -0.24 -35.79 5.90
N LYS A 325 0.27 -35.65 4.67
CA LYS A 325 1.47 -34.83 4.39
C LYS A 325 1.24 -33.34 4.67
N TYR A 326 0.03 -32.83 4.43
CA TYR A 326 -0.32 -31.44 4.71
C TYR A 326 -0.39 -31.13 6.22
N VAL A 327 -0.82 -32.08 7.07
CA VAL A 327 -0.84 -31.89 8.54
C VAL A 327 0.56 -31.58 9.10
N GLU A 328 1.60 -32.19 8.53
CA GLU A 328 2.98 -31.99 8.96
C GLU A 328 3.49 -30.57 8.68
N SER A 329 2.96 -29.92 7.64
CA SER A 329 3.32 -28.55 7.21
C SER A 329 2.32 -27.48 7.63
N ALA A 330 1.16 -27.87 8.20
CA ALA A 330 0.11 -26.94 8.60
C ALA A 330 0.52 -26.10 9.84
N PRO A 331 0.04 -24.86 9.99
CA PRO A 331 0.22 -24.08 11.21
C PRO A 331 -0.40 -24.77 12.43
N GLU A 332 0.26 -24.67 13.59
CA GLU A 332 -0.12 -25.43 14.80
C GLU A 332 -1.58 -25.24 15.22
N SER A 333 -2.10 -24.02 15.07
CA SER A 333 -3.49 -23.68 15.36
C SER A 333 -4.54 -24.44 14.53
N ARG A 334 -4.16 -25.12 13.45
CA ARG A 334 -5.05 -25.85 12.55
C ARG A 334 -4.80 -27.35 12.48
N LYS A 335 -3.71 -27.85 13.06
CA LYS A 335 -3.34 -29.27 12.94
C LYS A 335 -4.41 -30.21 13.48
N GLU A 336 -5.00 -29.91 14.64
CA GLU A 336 -6.04 -30.77 15.24
C GLU A 336 -7.33 -30.81 14.41
N GLN A 337 -7.72 -29.69 13.78
CA GLN A 337 -8.88 -29.66 12.89
C GLN A 337 -8.66 -30.50 11.63
N VAL A 338 -7.44 -30.49 11.07
CA VAL A 338 -7.09 -31.28 9.89
C VAL A 338 -6.99 -32.77 10.24
N LYS A 339 -6.42 -33.14 11.41
CA LYS A 339 -6.38 -34.52 11.91
C LYS A 339 -7.78 -35.12 12.08
N GLU A 340 -8.69 -34.36 12.69
CA GLU A 340 -10.08 -34.80 12.88
C GLU A 340 -10.84 -34.97 11.56
N ALA A 341 -10.56 -34.11 10.57
CA ALA A 341 -11.11 -34.27 9.22
C ALA A 341 -10.58 -35.53 8.50
N ILE A 342 -9.28 -35.83 8.62
CA ILE A 342 -8.68 -37.06 8.07
C ILE A 342 -9.32 -38.30 8.69
N LYS A 343 -9.49 -38.32 10.01
CA LYS A 343 -10.12 -39.45 10.72
C LYS A 343 -11.54 -39.72 10.24
N LYS A 344 -12.33 -38.66 10.00
CA LYS A 344 -13.69 -38.78 9.44
C LYS A 344 -13.67 -39.29 8.00
N ALA A 345 -12.74 -38.82 7.18
CA ALA A 345 -12.57 -39.28 5.80
C ALA A 345 -12.18 -40.78 5.71
N GLU A 346 -11.31 -41.27 6.61
CA GLU A 346 -10.92 -42.68 6.69
C GLU A 346 -12.07 -43.61 7.10
N VAL A 347 -12.95 -43.15 8.01
CA VAL A 347 -14.15 -43.90 8.40
C VAL A 347 -15.15 -43.95 7.24
N ALA A 348 -15.36 -42.82 6.55
CA ALA A 348 -16.22 -42.77 5.37
C ALA A 348 -15.71 -43.69 4.25
N LEU A 349 -14.40 -43.66 3.95
CA LEU A 349 -13.76 -44.56 2.97
C LEU A 349 -14.12 -46.03 3.21
N LYS A 350 -14.00 -46.50 4.46
CA LYS A 350 -14.29 -47.89 4.81
C LYS A 350 -15.76 -48.25 4.63
N GLN A 351 -16.66 -47.29 4.87
CA GLN A 351 -18.10 -47.49 4.67
C GLN A 351 -18.47 -47.53 3.18
N TYR A 352 -17.91 -46.63 2.36
CA TYR A 352 -18.25 -46.51 0.93
C TYR A 352 -17.58 -47.56 0.03
N ALA A 353 -16.50 -48.22 0.48
CA ALA A 353 -15.87 -49.33 -0.25
C ALA A 353 -16.79 -50.54 -0.50
N THR A 354 -17.94 -50.60 0.18
CA THR A 354 -18.94 -51.67 0.03
C THR A 354 -20.03 -51.35 -1.00
N VAL A 355 -20.07 -50.13 -1.56
CA VAL A 355 -21.11 -49.70 -2.50
C VAL A 355 -20.75 -50.13 -3.94
N PRO A 356 -21.62 -50.89 -4.65
CA PRO A 356 -21.40 -51.24 -6.05
C PRO A 356 -21.23 -49.97 -6.92
N HIS A 357 -20.30 -50.01 -7.89
CA HIS A 357 -19.93 -48.90 -8.80
C HIS A 357 -19.05 -47.78 -8.23
N TYR A 358 -18.66 -47.81 -6.95
CA TYR A 358 -17.77 -46.81 -6.35
C TYR A 358 -16.39 -46.72 -7.06
N LYS A 359 -15.85 -47.84 -7.54
CA LYS A 359 -14.60 -47.89 -8.33
C LYS A 359 -14.71 -47.21 -9.70
N GLU A 360 -15.88 -47.25 -10.33
CA GLU A 360 -16.12 -46.60 -11.63
C GLU A 360 -16.27 -45.08 -11.45
N TYR A 361 -16.90 -44.66 -10.36
CA TYR A 361 -16.99 -43.27 -9.94
C TYR A 361 -15.61 -42.67 -9.59
N GLN A 362 -14.76 -43.39 -8.86
CA GLN A 362 -13.39 -42.94 -8.56
C GLN A 362 -12.56 -42.75 -9.84
N LYS A 363 -12.66 -43.67 -10.82
CA LYS A 363 -12.00 -43.53 -12.12
C LYS A 363 -12.46 -42.30 -12.89
N ALA A 364 -13.76 -42.00 -12.88
CA ALA A 364 -14.31 -40.81 -13.53
C ALA A 364 -13.81 -39.50 -12.87
N MET A 365 -13.74 -39.47 -11.54
CA MET A 365 -13.27 -38.29 -10.80
C MET A 365 -11.75 -38.07 -10.91
N GLN A 366 -10.95 -39.14 -11.03
CA GLN A 366 -9.50 -39.04 -11.30
C GLN A 366 -9.21 -38.53 -12.71
N ALA A 367 -9.95 -39.01 -13.71
CA ALA A 367 -9.85 -38.52 -15.09
C ALA A 367 -10.17 -37.02 -15.18
N LEU A 368 -11.15 -36.54 -14.40
CA LEU A 368 -11.51 -35.12 -14.35
C LEU A 368 -10.41 -34.24 -13.71
N SER A 369 -9.76 -34.71 -12.64
CA SER A 369 -8.68 -33.93 -11.99
C SER A 369 -7.45 -33.76 -12.89
N PHE A 370 -7.19 -34.71 -13.77
CA PHE A 370 -6.06 -34.66 -14.70
C PHE A 370 -6.28 -33.69 -15.86
N GLN A 371 -7.53 -33.29 -16.13
CA GLN A 371 -7.88 -32.29 -17.15
C GLN A 371 -7.97 -30.87 -16.59
N ILE A 372 -8.03 -30.72 -15.27
CA ILE A 372 -8.13 -29.42 -14.56
C ILE A 372 -6.74 -28.90 -14.15
N GLN A 373 -5.78 -29.79 -13.92
CA GLN A 373 -4.35 -29.44 -13.81
C GLN A 373 -3.77 -29.17 -15.20
#